data_AF-A0A9E7R0Q9-F1
#
_entry.id   AF-A0A9E7R0Q9-F1
#
_cell.length_a   1.000
_cell.length_b   1.000
_cell.length_c   1.000
_cell.angle_alpha   90.00
_cell.angle_beta   90.00
_cell.angle_gamma   90.00
#
_symmetry.space_group_name_H-M   'P 1'
#
loop_
_entity.id
_entity.type
_entity.pdbx_description
1 polymer ?
#
loop_
_entity_poly.entity_id
_entity_poly.type
_entity_poly.pdbx_seq_one_letter_code
_entity_poly.pdbx_strand_id
1 'polypeptide(L)'
;MSDPSHTRVLAGDCTTTFVDASDETRQRGRSVVVVKPDRTVLVHDEDGYQPAAWLTRPDALHVAEDPTVLTATDGKQYVRVTVHDAAVDREVPVSPVGVPVGTCPGVESPGDGTDDCDAGGECDGVLVRARGAVHCTDCDRRHGLPAGASVDDSTCACGLPRCRVNRGREFEVCLDRTCESLADAVREAFDRAWDCPGCGGDLRVVEKGGILVGCDAYPECDTTYSFPTGLAVGTCACGLPTFETGRGERCLDGRCEAEVPA
;
A
#
# COMPACT_ATOMS: atom_id res chain seq x y z
N MET A 1 -10.30 -15.84 10.42
CA MET A 1 -10.94 -14.99 9.39
C MET A 1 -10.83 -13.54 9.82
N SER A 2 -9.94 -12.76 9.22
CA SER A 2 -10.04 -11.30 9.31
C SER A 2 -11.33 -10.88 8.57
N ASP A 3 -12.03 -9.91 9.14
CA ASP A 3 -13.31 -9.41 8.61
C ASP A 3 -13.00 -8.37 7.53
N PRO A 4 -13.63 -8.42 6.33
CA PRO A 4 -13.44 -7.40 5.31
C PRO A 4 -13.53 -6.00 5.88
N SER A 5 -12.84 -5.04 5.26
CA SER A 5 -12.97 -3.65 5.67
C SER A 5 -14.42 -3.19 5.52
N HIS A 6 -15.01 -2.64 6.57
CA HIS A 6 -16.39 -2.16 6.56
C HIS A 6 -16.46 -0.63 6.59
N THR A 7 -17.45 -0.09 5.90
CA THR A 7 -17.88 1.30 6.03
C THR A 7 -19.26 1.31 6.66
N ARG A 8 -19.46 2.07 7.75
CA ARG A 8 -20.80 2.29 8.30
C ARG A 8 -21.48 3.42 7.53
N VAL A 9 -22.69 3.18 7.07
CA VAL A 9 -23.54 4.17 6.39
C VAL A 9 -24.76 4.41 7.25
N LEU A 10 -24.91 5.65 7.70
CA LEU A 10 -26.12 6.14 8.38
C LEU A 10 -26.85 7.10 7.44
N ALA A 11 -28.16 7.00 7.35
CA ALA A 11 -28.95 8.00 6.64
C ALA A 11 -30.27 8.24 7.38
N GLY A 12 -30.68 9.49 7.55
CA GLY A 12 -31.86 9.82 8.35
C GLY A 12 -32.00 11.30 8.68
N ASP A 13 -32.99 11.64 9.51
CA ASP A 13 -33.08 12.97 10.14
C ASP A 13 -32.03 13.06 11.25
N CYS A 14 -31.04 13.93 11.05
CA CYS A 14 -29.86 14.03 11.89
C CYS A 14 -29.68 15.47 12.36
N THR A 15 -29.15 15.63 13.57
CA THR A 15 -28.50 16.87 13.98
C THR A 15 -27.00 16.67 14.05
N THR A 16 -26.27 17.49 13.30
CA THR A 16 -24.82 17.49 13.25
C THR A 16 -24.30 18.73 13.96
N THR A 17 -23.44 18.52 14.95
CA THR A 17 -22.61 19.55 15.56
C THR A 17 -21.19 19.33 15.08
N PHE A 18 -20.57 20.36 14.53
CA PHE A 18 -19.17 20.38 14.15
C PHE A 18 -18.47 21.52 14.86
N VAL A 19 -17.35 21.23 15.50
CA VAL A 19 -16.49 22.24 16.13
C VAL A 19 -15.12 22.19 15.47
N ASP A 20 -14.69 23.36 15.02
CA ASP A 20 -13.33 23.59 14.53
C ASP A 20 -12.72 24.79 15.26
N ALA A 21 -11.59 24.57 15.94
CA ALA A 21 -10.88 25.52 16.79
C ALA A 21 -11.75 26.20 17.89
N SER A 22 -12.59 27.16 17.51
CA SER A 22 -13.49 27.92 18.40
C SER A 22 -14.87 28.18 17.79
N ASP A 23 -15.09 27.78 16.54
CA ASP A 23 -16.36 27.94 15.85
C ASP A 23 -17.17 26.64 16.00
N GLU A 24 -18.38 26.78 16.53
CA GLU A 24 -19.36 25.69 16.61
C GLU A 24 -20.46 25.93 15.58
N THR A 25 -20.66 24.95 14.70
CA THR A 25 -21.79 24.92 13.78
C THR A 25 -22.72 23.79 14.17
N ARG A 26 -24.02 24.09 14.28
CA ARG A 26 -25.07 23.11 14.55
C ARG A 26 -26.15 23.20 13.50
N GLN A 27 -26.43 22.07 12.86
CA GLN A 27 -27.33 21.98 11.73
C GLN A 27 -28.19 20.72 11.81
N ARG A 28 -29.45 20.79 11.38
CA ARG A 28 -30.40 19.68 11.36
C ARG A 28 -30.99 19.54 9.98
N GLY A 29 -31.10 18.31 9.51
CA GLY A 29 -31.69 17.96 8.23
C GLY A 29 -31.59 16.48 7.97
N ARG A 30 -32.04 16.07 6.79
CA ARG A 30 -31.81 14.71 6.32
C ARG A 30 -30.40 14.63 5.73
N SER A 31 -29.56 13.78 6.30
CA SER A 31 -28.17 13.64 5.86
C SER A 31 -27.76 12.18 5.73
N VAL A 32 -26.71 11.95 4.95
CA VAL A 32 -26.00 10.67 4.86
C VAL A 32 -24.65 10.82 5.54
N VAL A 33 -24.36 9.94 6.49
CA VAL A 33 -23.08 9.87 7.19
C VAL A 33 -22.34 8.61 6.75
N VAL A 34 -21.10 8.81 6.31
CA VAL A 34 -20.19 7.74 5.92
C VAL A 34 -19.04 7.68 6.92
N VAL A 35 -18.87 6.53 7.56
CA VAL A 35 -17.77 6.23 8.47
C VAL A 35 -16.85 5.21 7.81
N LYS A 36 -15.68 5.64 7.37
CA LYS A 36 -14.70 4.81 6.67
C LYS A 36 -13.92 3.90 7.64
N PRO A 37 -13.23 2.85 7.13
CA PRO A 37 -12.38 1.98 7.96
C PRO A 37 -11.30 2.73 8.75
N ASP A 38 -10.75 3.83 8.21
CA ASP A 38 -9.79 4.69 8.91
C ASP A 38 -10.45 5.71 9.87
N ARG A 39 -11.71 5.44 10.24
CA ARG A 39 -12.58 6.26 11.11
C ARG A 39 -12.92 7.64 10.56
N THR A 40 -12.55 7.95 9.32
CA THR A 40 -12.97 9.20 8.68
C THR A 40 -14.50 9.29 8.63
N VAL A 41 -15.04 10.38 9.15
CA VAL A 41 -16.47 10.68 9.16
C VAL A 41 -16.76 11.77 8.14
N LEU A 42 -17.71 11.52 7.25
CA LEU A 42 -18.20 12.48 6.26
C LEU A 42 -19.72 12.60 6.41
N VAL A 43 -20.23 13.82 6.56
CA VAL A 43 -21.67 14.11 6.61
C VAL A 43 -22.05 14.89 5.36
N HIS A 44 -22.89 14.31 4.51
CA HIS A 44 -23.42 14.96 3.30
C HIS A 44 -24.91 15.24 3.45
N ASP A 45 -25.35 16.43 3.05
CA ASP A 45 -26.76 16.77 2.87
C ASP A 45 -27.14 16.67 1.37
N GLU A 46 -28.21 17.35 0.94
CA GLU A 46 -28.73 17.26 -0.43
C GLU A 46 -27.86 17.95 -1.47
N ASP A 47 -27.03 18.92 -1.07
CA ASP A 47 -26.35 19.85 -1.97
C ASP A 47 -24.85 19.95 -1.66
N GLY A 48 -24.10 20.48 -2.63
CA GLY A 48 -22.69 20.74 -2.45
C GLY A 48 -21.80 19.53 -2.68
N TYR A 49 -20.66 19.79 -3.32
CA TYR A 49 -19.63 18.76 -3.53
C TYR A 49 -18.91 18.39 -2.23
N GLN A 50 -18.77 19.36 -1.31
CA GLN A 50 -18.12 19.16 -0.02
C GLN A 50 -19.11 18.64 1.03
N PRO A 51 -18.66 17.80 1.97
CA PRO A 51 -19.51 17.40 3.09
C PRO A 51 -19.85 18.61 3.98
N ALA A 52 -21.08 18.64 4.49
CA ALA A 52 -21.57 19.63 5.46
C ALA A 52 -20.80 19.60 6.79
N ALA A 53 -20.22 18.45 7.16
CA ALA A 53 -19.24 18.31 8.23
C ALA A 53 -18.35 17.09 7.97
N TRP A 54 -17.09 17.15 8.41
CA TRP A 54 -16.18 16.01 8.30
C TRP A 54 -15.12 16.02 9.40
N LEU A 55 -14.58 14.84 9.68
CA LEU A 55 -13.36 14.69 10.46
C LEU A 55 -12.57 13.50 9.92
N THR A 56 -11.34 13.77 9.47
CA THR A 56 -10.49 12.75 8.85
C THR A 56 -9.60 12.10 9.89
N ARG A 57 -9.61 10.76 9.95
CA ARG A 57 -8.74 9.96 10.84
C ARG A 57 -8.71 10.47 12.29
N PRO A 58 -9.87 10.60 12.95
CA PRO A 58 -9.94 11.07 14.32
C PRO A 58 -9.21 10.12 15.29
N ASP A 59 -8.64 10.70 16.35
CA ASP A 59 -8.05 9.96 17.47
C ASP A 59 -9.06 8.99 18.10
N ALA A 60 -10.32 9.44 18.23
CA ALA A 60 -11.39 8.67 18.83
C ALA A 60 -12.68 8.75 18.01
N LEU A 61 -13.38 7.62 17.92
CA LEU A 61 -14.72 7.50 17.36
C LEU A 61 -15.55 6.63 18.31
N HIS A 62 -16.68 7.17 18.78
CA HIS A 62 -17.63 6.46 19.62
C HIS A 62 -19.01 6.48 18.98
N VAL A 63 -19.69 5.34 18.98
CA VAL A 63 -21.09 5.24 18.57
C VAL A 63 -21.88 4.68 19.75
N ALA A 64 -22.78 5.48 20.29
CA ALA A 64 -23.78 5.03 21.25
C ALA A 64 -25.04 4.58 20.49
N GLU A 65 -25.71 3.56 21.00
CA GLU A 65 -26.98 3.05 20.49
C GLU A 65 -28.13 3.53 21.40
N ASP A 66 -29.34 3.66 20.85
CA ASP A 66 -30.58 4.02 21.56
C ASP A 66 -30.53 5.31 22.43
N PRO A 67 -30.52 6.52 21.82
CA PRO A 67 -30.55 6.80 20.38
C PRO A 67 -29.15 6.73 19.75
N THR A 68 -29.08 6.50 18.43
CA THR A 68 -27.80 6.46 17.72
C THR A 68 -27.11 7.83 17.74
N VAL A 69 -25.96 7.90 18.43
CA VAL A 69 -25.13 9.10 18.51
C VAL A 69 -23.70 8.75 18.13
N LEU A 70 -23.23 9.33 17.03
CA LEU A 70 -21.84 9.24 16.59
C LEU A 70 -21.06 10.45 17.09
N THR A 71 -19.91 10.22 17.70
CA THR A 71 -18.99 11.28 18.14
C THR A 71 -17.57 10.93 17.70
N ALA A 72 -16.98 11.78 16.85
CA ALA A 72 -15.60 11.70 16.40
C ALA A 72 -14.82 12.89 16.93
N THR A 73 -13.62 12.67 17.45
CA THR A 73 -12.80 13.70 18.09
C THR A 73 -11.35 13.60 17.65
N ASP A 74 -10.74 14.75 17.34
CA ASP A 74 -9.33 14.92 17.01
C ASP A 74 -8.81 16.21 17.67
N GLY A 75 -8.07 16.08 18.77
CA GLY A 75 -7.65 17.21 19.59
C GLY A 75 -8.81 18.12 20.03
N LYS A 76 -8.91 19.30 19.41
CA LYS A 76 -9.98 20.29 19.68
C LYS A 76 -11.14 20.22 18.69
N GLN A 77 -11.00 19.48 17.60
CA GLN A 77 -12.03 19.31 16.61
C GLN A 77 -12.94 18.15 17.01
N TYR A 78 -14.25 18.30 16.81
CA TYR A 78 -15.15 17.16 16.94
C TYR A 78 -16.34 17.26 16.00
N VAL A 79 -16.80 16.10 15.52
CA VAL A 79 -18.07 15.92 14.81
C VAL A 79 -18.97 15.06 15.68
N ARG A 80 -20.15 15.57 16.01
CA ARG A 80 -21.20 14.82 16.70
C ARG A 80 -22.45 14.77 15.85
N VAL A 81 -22.90 13.57 15.50
CA VAL A 81 -24.16 13.32 14.80
C VAL A 81 -25.12 12.63 15.75
N THR A 82 -26.28 13.24 15.99
CA THR A 82 -27.41 12.61 16.68
C THR A 82 -28.45 12.24 15.64
N VAL A 83 -28.75 10.95 15.52
CA VAL A 83 -29.77 10.43 14.60
C VAL A 83 -31.12 10.42 15.34
N HIS A 84 -32.10 11.16 14.81
CA HIS A 84 -33.45 11.23 15.39
C HIS A 84 -34.39 10.18 14.80
N ASP A 85 -34.24 9.92 13.50
CA ASP A 85 -35.01 8.93 12.75
C ASP A 85 -34.12 8.33 11.66
N ALA A 86 -33.76 7.05 11.80
CA ALA A 86 -32.83 6.37 10.90
C ALA A 86 -33.59 5.67 9.76
N ALA A 87 -33.29 6.06 8.52
CA ALA A 87 -33.71 5.33 7.32
C ALA A 87 -32.72 4.20 6.97
N VAL A 88 -31.42 4.40 7.24
CA VAL A 88 -30.35 3.42 7.04
C VAL A 88 -29.39 3.48 8.22
N ASP A 89 -29.03 2.32 8.76
CA ASP A 89 -27.88 2.11 9.63
C ASP A 89 -27.32 0.72 9.35
N ARG A 90 -26.23 0.66 8.58
CA ARG A 90 -25.62 -0.59 8.12
C ARG A 90 -24.12 -0.48 8.06
N GLU A 91 -23.45 -1.57 8.42
CA GLU A 91 -22.08 -1.83 7.99
C GLU A 91 -22.11 -2.46 6.61
N VAL A 92 -21.34 -1.88 5.69
CA VAL A 92 -21.26 -2.30 4.29
C VAL A 92 -19.82 -2.70 4.00
N PRO A 93 -19.56 -3.91 3.49
CA PRO A 93 -18.21 -4.32 3.13
C PRO A 93 -17.70 -3.44 1.99
N VAL A 94 -16.44 -3.04 2.07
CA VAL A 94 -15.75 -2.24 1.08
C VAL A 94 -14.37 -2.82 0.81
N SER A 95 -13.91 -2.65 -0.43
CA SER A 95 -12.57 -3.04 -0.85
C SER A 95 -11.85 -1.87 -1.52
N PRO A 96 -10.52 -1.94 -1.65
CA PRO A 96 -9.79 -1.01 -2.50
C PRO A 96 -10.34 -1.06 -3.93
N VAL A 97 -10.68 0.10 -4.49
CA VAL A 97 -11.06 0.22 -5.91
C VAL A 97 -9.80 0.43 -6.74
N GLY A 98 -9.62 -0.36 -7.80
CA GLY A 98 -8.40 -0.35 -8.60
C GLY A 98 -8.58 -0.91 -10.01
N VAL A 99 -7.46 -1.08 -10.70
CA VAL A 99 -7.43 -1.70 -12.04
C VAL A 99 -7.48 -3.22 -11.89
N PRO A 100 -8.43 -3.94 -12.52
CA PRO A 100 -8.45 -5.40 -12.48
C PRO A 100 -7.17 -6.00 -13.08
N VAL A 101 -6.63 -7.04 -12.43
CA VAL A 101 -5.37 -7.69 -12.84
C VAL A 101 -5.41 -9.22 -12.77
N GLY A 102 -6.56 -9.81 -12.44
CA GLY A 102 -6.73 -11.27 -12.41
C GLY A 102 -7.79 -11.72 -11.43
N THR A 103 -7.76 -12.99 -11.08
CA THR A 103 -8.69 -13.64 -10.16
C THR A 103 -7.92 -14.21 -8.97
N CYS A 104 -8.52 -14.16 -7.79
CA CYS A 104 -7.97 -14.83 -6.62
C CYS A 104 -8.02 -16.35 -6.88
N PRO A 105 -6.95 -17.11 -6.62
CA PRO A 105 -6.96 -18.55 -6.86
C PRO A 105 -7.61 -19.37 -5.72
N GLY A 106 -8.04 -18.74 -4.61
CA GLY A 106 -8.72 -19.42 -3.49
C GLY A 106 -7.86 -20.39 -2.66
N VAL A 107 -6.80 -20.93 -3.21
CA VAL A 107 -5.88 -21.83 -2.51
C VAL A 107 -4.83 -21.05 -1.71
N GLU A 108 -4.32 -21.68 -0.66
CA GLU A 108 -3.15 -21.19 0.08
C GLU A 108 -1.94 -21.17 -0.86
N SER A 109 -1.23 -20.05 -0.92
CA SER A 109 0.09 -20.02 -1.54
C SER A 109 1.00 -21.01 -0.81
N PRO A 110 1.87 -21.76 -1.50
CA PRO A 110 2.83 -22.64 -0.85
C PRO A 110 3.95 -21.80 -0.22
N GLY A 111 3.72 -21.22 0.97
CA GLY A 111 4.68 -20.36 1.65
C GLY A 111 4.38 -20.19 3.14
N ASP A 112 5.38 -20.51 3.97
CA ASP A 112 5.54 -20.37 5.43
C ASP A 112 4.35 -19.83 6.25
N GLY A 113 3.29 -20.65 6.36
CA GLY A 113 2.49 -20.95 7.57
C GLY A 113 2.20 -19.87 8.61
N THR A 114 2.22 -18.58 8.26
CA THR A 114 2.09 -17.46 9.21
C THR A 114 1.14 -16.36 8.75
N ASP A 115 0.47 -16.53 7.62
CA ASP A 115 -0.71 -15.74 7.30
C ASP A 115 -1.94 -16.55 7.73
N ASP A 116 -2.58 -16.11 8.82
CA ASP A 116 -3.87 -16.56 9.38
C ASP A 116 -5.01 -16.43 8.34
N CYS A 117 -4.90 -17.14 7.23
CA CYS A 117 -6.01 -17.50 6.40
C CYS A 117 -6.51 -18.87 6.87
N ASP A 118 -7.34 -18.87 7.92
CA ASP A 118 -8.28 -19.97 8.24
C ASP A 118 -9.32 -20.21 7.12
N ALA A 119 -8.96 -19.96 5.87
CA ALA A 119 -9.81 -20.09 4.69
C ALA A 119 -9.04 -20.85 3.62
N GLY A 120 -8.85 -22.15 3.86
CA GLY A 120 -8.73 -23.15 2.79
C GLY A 120 -10.03 -23.26 1.99
N GLY A 121 -10.51 -22.14 1.44
CA GLY A 121 -11.78 -22.00 0.76
C GLY A 121 -11.60 -21.35 -0.61
N GLU A 122 -12.31 -21.87 -1.61
CA GLU A 122 -12.38 -21.31 -2.96
C GLU A 122 -12.81 -19.84 -2.90
N CYS A 123 -11.87 -18.93 -3.22
CA CYS A 123 -12.14 -17.52 -3.42
C CYS A 123 -11.90 -17.25 -4.90
N ASP A 124 -12.92 -16.76 -5.59
CA ASP A 124 -12.96 -16.42 -7.01
C ASP A 124 -13.09 -14.89 -7.23
N GLY A 125 -12.76 -14.12 -6.19
CA GLY A 125 -12.84 -12.66 -6.21
C GLY A 125 -11.87 -12.00 -7.19
N VAL A 126 -12.18 -10.77 -7.58
CA VAL A 126 -11.37 -10.01 -8.54
C VAL A 126 -10.13 -9.47 -7.83
N LEU A 127 -8.96 -9.67 -8.42
CA LEU A 127 -7.73 -9.00 -7.99
C LEU A 127 -7.65 -7.62 -8.64
N VAL A 128 -7.46 -6.58 -7.82
CA VAL A 128 -7.34 -5.20 -8.27
C VAL A 128 -6.03 -4.56 -7.81
N ARG A 129 -5.33 -3.91 -8.74
CA ARG A 129 -4.16 -3.08 -8.44
C ARG A 129 -4.61 -1.71 -7.93
N ALA A 130 -4.33 -1.45 -6.66
CA ALA A 130 -4.62 -0.19 -6.00
C ALA A 130 -3.58 0.14 -4.93
N ARG A 131 -3.23 1.43 -4.80
CA ARG A 131 -2.40 1.92 -3.68
C ARG A 131 -1.06 1.16 -3.50
N GLY A 132 -0.38 0.83 -4.61
CA GLY A 132 0.92 0.15 -4.57
C GLY A 132 0.87 -1.34 -4.18
N ALA A 133 -0.30 -1.97 -4.28
CA ALA A 133 -0.49 -3.39 -4.01
C ALA A 133 -1.59 -3.95 -4.94
N VAL A 134 -1.71 -5.27 -4.96
CA VAL A 134 -2.86 -5.99 -5.52
C VAL A 134 -3.70 -6.51 -4.36
N HIS A 135 -5.01 -6.29 -4.41
CA HIS A 135 -5.96 -6.69 -3.36
C HIS A 135 -7.04 -7.57 -3.98
N CYS A 136 -7.51 -8.58 -3.25
CA CYS A 136 -8.77 -9.23 -3.60
C CYS A 136 -9.95 -8.34 -3.19
N THR A 137 -11.03 -8.34 -3.97
CA THR A 137 -12.25 -7.61 -3.64
C THR A 137 -13.13 -8.31 -2.62
N ASP A 138 -12.97 -9.64 -2.49
CA ASP A 138 -13.91 -10.51 -1.77
C ASP A 138 -13.28 -11.17 -0.53
N CYS A 139 -11.97 -11.04 -0.36
CA CYS A 139 -11.24 -11.47 0.82
C CYS A 139 -10.08 -10.52 1.14
N ASP A 140 -9.43 -10.69 2.29
CA ASP A 140 -8.38 -9.77 2.76
C ASP A 140 -6.99 -9.99 2.11
N ARG A 141 -6.92 -10.80 1.04
CA ARG A 141 -5.65 -11.09 0.37
C ARG A 141 -5.06 -9.83 -0.23
N ARG A 142 -3.80 -9.57 0.12
CA ARG A 142 -3.04 -8.41 -0.33
C ARG A 142 -1.61 -8.80 -0.70
N HIS A 143 -1.21 -8.45 -1.91
CA HIS A 143 0.15 -8.62 -2.39
C HIS A 143 0.80 -7.25 -2.59
N GLY A 144 1.84 -6.94 -1.82
CA GLY A 144 2.61 -5.71 -2.00
C GLY A 144 3.34 -5.71 -3.33
N LEU A 145 3.21 -4.63 -4.11
CA LEU A 145 3.95 -4.50 -5.36
C LEU A 145 5.28 -3.78 -5.13
N PRO A 146 6.39 -4.30 -5.68
CA PRO A 146 7.64 -3.56 -5.72
C PRO A 146 7.46 -2.19 -6.38
N ALA A 147 8.20 -1.18 -5.91
CA ALA A 147 8.18 0.13 -6.53
C ALA A 147 8.58 0.03 -8.01
N GLY A 148 7.74 0.62 -8.88
CA GLY A 148 7.90 0.58 -10.33
C GLY A 148 7.38 -0.69 -11.01
N ALA A 149 6.79 -1.64 -10.28
CA ALA A 149 6.25 -2.84 -10.88
C ALA A 149 4.95 -2.60 -11.65
N SER A 150 4.81 -3.26 -12.80
CA SER A 150 3.55 -3.48 -13.50
C SER A 150 3.06 -4.91 -13.25
N VAL A 151 1.76 -5.14 -13.43
CA VAL A 151 1.16 -6.47 -13.44
C VAL A 151 0.64 -6.67 -14.85
N ASP A 152 0.94 -7.81 -15.45
CA ASP A 152 0.49 -8.16 -16.78
C ASP A 152 -0.55 -9.29 -16.74
N ASP A 153 -1.05 -9.68 -17.91
CA ASP A 153 -2.10 -10.71 -18.04
C ASP A 153 -1.55 -12.14 -17.92
N SER A 154 -0.24 -12.32 -17.72
CA SER A 154 0.35 -13.64 -17.55
C SER A 154 0.16 -14.14 -16.11
N THR A 155 0.07 -15.46 -15.98
CA THR A 155 -0.22 -16.13 -14.71
C THR A 155 0.95 -17.03 -14.32
N CYS A 156 1.36 -16.97 -13.07
CA CYS A 156 2.29 -17.92 -12.48
C CYS A 156 1.63 -19.31 -12.36
N ALA A 157 2.43 -20.36 -12.22
CA ALA A 157 1.93 -21.72 -12.01
C ALA A 157 1.05 -21.86 -10.75
N CYS A 158 1.21 -20.96 -9.76
CA CYS A 158 0.35 -20.89 -8.57
C CYS A 158 -1.03 -20.25 -8.82
N GLY A 159 -1.29 -19.76 -10.03
CA GLY A 159 -2.56 -19.12 -10.39
C GLY A 159 -2.63 -17.62 -10.13
N LEU A 160 -1.62 -17.02 -9.47
CA LEU A 160 -1.55 -15.57 -9.30
C LEU A 160 -0.96 -14.88 -10.55
N PRO A 161 -1.32 -13.61 -10.81
CA PRO A 161 -0.70 -12.81 -11.88
C PRO A 161 0.82 -12.69 -11.71
N ARG A 162 1.55 -12.47 -12.80
CA ARG A 162 2.97 -12.10 -12.74
C ARG A 162 3.12 -10.59 -12.73
N CYS A 163 4.19 -10.12 -12.10
CA CYS A 163 4.58 -8.73 -12.10
C CYS A 163 5.94 -8.55 -12.77
N ARG A 164 6.04 -7.48 -13.55
CA ARG A 164 7.29 -7.04 -14.19
C ARG A 164 7.86 -5.87 -13.44
N VAL A 165 9.16 -5.90 -13.20
CA VAL A 165 9.85 -4.85 -12.45
C VAL A 165 11.30 -4.70 -12.90
N ASN A 166 11.76 -3.46 -12.97
CA ASN A 166 13.16 -3.15 -13.28
C ASN A 166 13.98 -3.00 -11.99
N ARG A 167 14.99 -3.86 -11.86
CA ARG A 167 16.01 -3.85 -10.78
C ARG A 167 17.38 -4.17 -11.38
N GLY A 168 17.94 -3.26 -12.17
CA GLY A 168 19.20 -3.47 -12.92
C GLY A 168 18.99 -4.21 -14.23
N ARG A 169 18.05 -5.14 -14.28
CA ARG A 169 17.43 -5.65 -15.50
C ARG A 169 15.94 -5.78 -15.28
N GLU A 170 15.21 -6.13 -16.34
CA GLU A 170 13.80 -6.53 -16.20
C GLU A 170 13.73 -7.92 -15.53
N PHE A 171 12.85 -8.04 -14.55
CA PHE A 171 12.47 -9.29 -13.92
C PHE A 171 10.96 -9.48 -14.07
N GLU A 172 10.57 -10.71 -14.37
CA GLU A 172 9.18 -11.15 -14.33
C GLU A 172 9.04 -12.22 -13.25
N VAL A 173 8.37 -11.88 -12.16
CA VAL A 173 8.20 -12.75 -11.00
C VAL A 173 6.73 -12.86 -10.62
N CYS A 174 6.37 -13.93 -9.90
CA CYS A 174 5.05 -14.05 -9.29
C CYS A 174 4.69 -12.81 -8.45
N LEU A 175 3.42 -12.43 -8.46
CA LEU A 175 2.88 -11.40 -7.57
C LEU A 175 3.10 -11.74 -6.08
N ASP A 176 3.15 -13.03 -5.75
CA ASP A 176 3.49 -13.50 -4.41
C ASP A 176 4.99 -13.75 -4.28
N ARG A 177 5.63 -12.93 -3.44
CA ARG A 177 7.05 -13.01 -3.10
C ARG A 177 7.48 -14.34 -2.45
N THR A 178 6.53 -15.06 -1.84
CA THR A 178 6.81 -16.38 -1.24
C THR A 178 6.89 -17.47 -2.31
N CYS A 179 6.15 -17.30 -3.42
CA CYS A 179 6.20 -18.18 -4.58
C CYS A 179 7.46 -17.91 -5.42
N GLU A 180 7.74 -16.64 -5.73
CA GLU A 180 8.94 -16.23 -6.45
C GLU A 180 9.48 -14.92 -5.86
N SER A 181 10.65 -14.98 -5.21
CA SER A 181 11.26 -13.81 -4.55
C SER A 181 12.02 -12.94 -5.54
N LEU A 182 11.57 -11.68 -5.69
CA LEU A 182 12.33 -10.67 -6.45
C LEU A 182 13.73 -10.47 -5.86
N ALA A 183 13.87 -10.46 -4.53
CA ALA A 183 15.15 -10.24 -3.89
C ALA A 183 16.14 -11.37 -4.21
N ASP A 184 15.67 -12.61 -4.27
CA ASP A 184 16.49 -13.76 -4.65
C ASP A 184 16.87 -13.70 -6.13
N ALA A 185 15.93 -13.36 -7.01
CA ALA A 185 16.21 -13.19 -8.44
C ALA A 185 17.22 -12.07 -8.72
N VAL A 186 17.12 -10.95 -7.99
CA VAL A 186 18.11 -9.84 -8.09
C VAL A 186 19.45 -10.26 -7.51
N ARG A 187 19.47 -11.01 -6.40
CA ARG A 187 20.70 -11.55 -5.83
C ARG A 187 21.39 -12.51 -6.78
N GLU A 188 20.67 -13.45 -7.38
CA GLU A 188 21.23 -14.36 -8.38
C GLU A 188 21.85 -13.61 -9.56
N ALA A 189 21.26 -12.48 -9.97
CA ALA A 189 21.73 -11.69 -11.09
C ALA A 189 22.95 -10.79 -10.77
N PHE A 190 23.04 -10.25 -9.55
CA PHE A 190 23.94 -9.13 -9.24
C PHE A 190 24.79 -9.31 -7.96
N ASP A 191 24.69 -10.44 -7.25
CA ASP A 191 25.52 -10.67 -6.07
C ASP A 191 27.01 -10.71 -6.43
N ARG A 192 27.83 -9.91 -5.74
CA ARG A 192 29.27 -9.74 -6.03
C ARG A 192 29.56 -9.24 -7.46
N ALA A 193 28.61 -8.53 -8.09
CA ALA A 193 28.80 -8.00 -9.45
C ALA A 193 29.67 -6.72 -9.51
N TRP A 194 29.88 -6.06 -8.37
CA TRP A 194 30.59 -4.78 -8.29
C TRP A 194 31.47 -4.71 -7.04
N ASP A 195 32.55 -3.94 -7.14
CA ASP A 195 33.49 -3.70 -6.05
C ASP A 195 33.04 -2.52 -5.18
N CYS A 196 33.32 -2.63 -3.88
CA CYS A 196 33.07 -1.57 -2.91
C CYS A 196 34.07 -0.43 -3.12
N PRO A 197 33.63 0.82 -3.36
CA PRO A 197 34.55 1.94 -3.54
C PRO A 197 35.27 2.33 -2.24
N GLY A 198 34.77 1.90 -1.08
CA GLY A 198 35.38 2.20 0.22
C GLY A 198 36.57 1.31 0.59
N CYS A 199 36.52 0.02 0.24
CA CYS A 199 37.55 -0.95 0.66
C CYS A 199 38.01 -1.92 -0.44
N GLY A 200 37.38 -1.90 -1.62
CA GLY A 200 37.67 -2.81 -2.73
C GLY A 200 37.15 -4.24 -2.55
N GLY A 201 36.43 -4.55 -1.47
CA GLY A 201 35.76 -5.84 -1.28
C GLY A 201 34.48 -5.97 -2.12
N ASP A 202 33.87 -7.16 -2.15
CA ASP A 202 32.71 -7.39 -3.00
C ASP A 202 31.44 -6.74 -2.42
N LEU A 203 30.59 -6.22 -3.31
CA LEU A 203 29.24 -5.78 -2.94
C LEU A 203 28.23 -6.93 -3.06
N ARG A 204 27.54 -7.25 -1.97
CA ARG A 204 26.50 -8.29 -1.87
C ARG A 204 25.10 -7.71 -2.00
N VAL A 205 24.20 -8.46 -2.64
CA VAL A 205 22.77 -8.11 -2.66
C VAL A 205 22.08 -8.69 -1.41
N VAL A 206 21.53 -7.81 -0.59
CA VAL A 206 20.86 -8.17 0.68
C VAL A 206 19.45 -7.59 0.73
N GLU A 207 18.56 -8.25 1.48
CA GLU A 207 17.20 -7.75 1.69
C GLU A 207 17.03 -7.30 3.15
N LYS A 208 16.81 -6.00 3.36
CA LYS A 208 16.55 -5.42 4.69
C LYS A 208 15.71 -4.15 4.54
N GLY A 209 14.39 -4.28 4.70
CA GLY A 209 13.45 -3.17 4.45
C GLY A 209 13.38 -2.75 2.97
N GLY A 210 13.92 -3.58 2.07
CA GLY A 210 14.13 -3.31 0.65
C GLY A 210 15.36 -4.05 0.13
N ILE A 211 15.57 -4.05 -1.18
CA ILE A 211 16.78 -4.64 -1.79
C ILE A 211 17.91 -3.62 -1.70
N LEU A 212 19.01 -4.03 -1.10
CA LEU A 212 20.20 -3.22 -0.86
C LEU A 212 21.43 -3.91 -1.46
N VAL A 213 22.48 -3.12 -1.66
CA VAL A 213 23.81 -3.56 -2.08
C VAL A 213 24.78 -3.14 -0.98
N GLY A 214 25.31 -4.08 -0.21
CA GLY A 214 26.17 -3.83 0.95
C GLY A 214 27.53 -4.52 0.81
N CYS A 215 28.58 -3.92 1.39
CA CYS A 215 29.92 -4.52 1.37
C CYS A 215 29.98 -5.83 2.16
N ASP A 216 30.69 -6.83 1.64
CA ASP A 216 30.90 -8.11 2.31
C ASP A 216 31.85 -8.05 3.51
N ALA A 217 32.66 -6.99 3.61
CA ALA A 217 33.53 -6.69 4.74
C ALA A 217 32.80 -5.96 5.89
N TYR A 218 31.49 -6.11 6.01
CA TYR A 218 30.76 -5.62 7.19
C TYR A 218 31.08 -6.49 8.41
N PRO A 219 31.37 -5.92 9.60
CA PRO A 219 31.17 -4.53 10.00
C PRO A 219 32.36 -3.57 9.77
N GLU A 220 33.49 -4.05 9.25
CA GLU A 220 34.69 -3.23 9.02
C GLU A 220 34.48 -2.17 7.92
N CYS A 221 33.59 -2.43 6.97
CA CYS A 221 33.12 -1.48 5.97
C CYS A 221 31.58 -1.45 5.98
N ASP A 222 31.00 -0.28 6.25
CA ASP A 222 29.54 -0.08 6.34
C ASP A 222 28.89 0.43 5.04
N THR A 223 29.66 0.42 3.95
CA THR A 223 29.20 0.86 2.62
C THR A 223 27.96 0.09 2.21
N THR A 224 26.86 0.82 2.04
CA THR A 224 25.55 0.27 1.68
C THR A 224 24.80 1.23 0.76
N TYR A 225 24.22 0.71 -0.30
CA TYR A 225 23.41 1.45 -1.26
C TYR A 225 22.02 0.83 -1.40
N SER A 226 21.00 1.65 -1.66
CA SER A 226 19.69 1.14 -2.07
C SER A 226 19.72 0.71 -3.53
N PHE A 227 19.19 -0.47 -3.84
CA PHE A 227 19.12 -0.95 -5.22
C PHE A 227 18.06 -0.16 -6.01
N PRO A 228 18.44 0.60 -7.07
CA PRO A 228 17.51 1.49 -7.76
C PRO A 228 16.38 0.77 -8.50
N THR A 229 15.25 1.46 -8.65
CA THR A 229 14.17 1.07 -9.57
C THR A 229 14.51 1.56 -10.97
N GLY A 230 15.10 0.69 -11.80
CA GLY A 230 15.60 1.08 -13.11
C GLY A 230 16.38 -0.04 -13.80
N LEU A 231 16.83 0.21 -15.02
CA LEU A 231 17.71 -0.68 -15.78
C LEU A 231 19.16 -0.22 -15.58
N ALA A 232 20.09 -1.15 -15.41
CA ALA A 232 21.52 -0.85 -15.42
C ALA A 232 21.94 -0.63 -16.88
N VAL A 233 22.34 0.59 -17.22
CA VAL A 233 22.60 1.04 -18.59
C VAL A 233 24.07 1.34 -18.86
N GLY A 234 24.90 1.38 -17.81
CA GLY A 234 26.32 1.65 -17.97
C GLY A 234 27.07 1.65 -16.65
N THR A 235 28.24 2.28 -16.67
CA THR A 235 29.13 2.42 -15.52
C THR A 235 29.44 3.90 -15.31
N CYS A 236 29.21 4.38 -14.10
CA CYS A 236 29.56 5.72 -13.67
C CYS A 236 31.10 5.86 -13.60
N ALA A 237 31.61 7.08 -13.69
CA ALA A 237 33.04 7.35 -13.56
C ALA A 237 33.64 6.92 -12.20
N CYS A 238 32.81 6.70 -11.16
CA CYS A 238 33.26 6.12 -9.89
C CYS A 238 33.43 4.59 -9.92
N GLY A 239 33.15 3.92 -11.03
CA GLY A 239 33.24 2.47 -11.19
C GLY A 239 31.96 1.70 -10.83
N LEU A 240 30.99 2.36 -10.20
CA LEU A 240 29.68 1.77 -9.89
C LEU A 240 28.73 1.82 -11.09
N PRO A 241 27.71 0.94 -11.15
CA PRO A 241 26.76 0.94 -12.27
C PRO A 241 25.87 2.19 -12.29
N THR A 242 25.53 2.62 -13.49
CA THR A 242 24.54 3.65 -13.79
C THR A 242 23.20 2.99 -14.08
N PHE A 243 22.13 3.54 -13.50
CA PHE A 243 20.76 3.10 -13.70
C PHE A 243 19.92 4.16 -14.41
N GLU A 244 19.22 3.78 -15.48
CA GLU A 244 18.12 4.55 -16.05
C GLU A 244 16.86 4.31 -15.22
N THR A 245 16.37 5.38 -14.59
CA THR A 245 15.18 5.34 -13.73
C THR A 245 14.08 6.24 -14.31
N GLY A 246 12.88 6.17 -13.74
CA GLY A 246 11.79 7.10 -14.11
C GLY A 246 12.09 8.58 -13.84
N ARG A 247 13.21 8.91 -13.17
CA ARG A 247 13.69 10.29 -12.94
C ARG A 247 14.92 10.65 -13.78
N GLY A 248 15.32 9.79 -14.71
CA GLY A 248 16.56 9.89 -15.48
C GLY A 248 17.65 8.95 -14.98
N GLU A 249 18.84 9.11 -15.54
CA GLU A 249 20.01 8.30 -15.20
C GLU A 249 20.65 8.72 -13.87
N ARG A 250 21.12 7.74 -13.10
CA ARG A 250 21.85 7.97 -11.85
C ARG A 250 22.81 6.84 -11.51
N CYS A 251 23.87 7.15 -10.78
CA CYS A 251 24.74 6.14 -10.17
C CYS A 251 24.00 5.29 -9.11
N LEU A 252 24.49 4.07 -8.86
CA LEU A 252 24.12 3.25 -7.71
C LEU A 252 24.23 4.05 -6.40
N ASP A 253 25.38 4.70 -6.22
CA ASP A 253 25.56 5.67 -5.15
C ASP A 253 24.81 6.96 -5.48
N GLY A 254 23.71 7.20 -4.76
CA GLY A 254 22.88 8.38 -4.93
C GLY A 254 23.51 9.69 -4.47
N ARG A 255 24.68 9.64 -3.84
CA ARG A 255 25.49 10.80 -3.44
C ARG A 255 26.70 11.00 -4.33
N CYS A 256 26.89 10.17 -5.35
CA CYS A 256 28.01 10.29 -6.26
C CYS A 256 27.88 11.58 -7.09
N GLU A 257 28.89 12.43 -7.01
CA GLU A 257 28.98 13.68 -7.79
C GLU A 257 29.71 13.48 -9.13
N ALA A 258 30.18 12.25 -9.41
CA ALA A 258 30.86 11.94 -10.66
C ALA A 258 29.86 11.95 -11.83
N GLU A 259 30.29 12.48 -12.97
CA GLU A 259 29.45 12.51 -14.17
C GLU A 259 29.19 11.09 -14.68
N VAL A 260 27.94 10.83 -15.04
CA VAL A 260 27.57 9.64 -15.82
C VAL A 260 28.13 9.86 -17.22
N PRO A 261 29.01 9.00 -17.74
CA PRO A 261 29.51 9.14 -19.10
C PRO A 261 28.32 9.11 -20.09
N ALA A 262 28.30 10.08 -21.01
CA ALA A 262 27.27 10.20 -22.04
C ALA A 262 27.33 9.10 -23.11
#